data_AF-A0A0B3AHG3-F1
#
_entry.id   AF-A0A0B3AHG3-F1
#
_cell.length_a   1.000
_cell.length_b   1.000
_cell.length_c   1.000
_cell.angle_alpha   90.00
_cell.angle_beta   90.00
_cell.angle_gamma   90.00
#
_symmetry.space_group_name_H-M   'P 1'
#
loop_
_entity.id
_entity.type
_entity.pdbx_description
1 polymer ?
#
loop_
_entity_poly.entity_id
_entity_poly.type
_entity_poly.pdbx_seq_one_letter_code
_entity_poly.pdbx_strand_id
1 'polypeptide(L)'
;MKAGGQTMEIRKVSNNFHGTKFFPKRPVRSFRDLEVYQKTSQASSDVMRKITPKITGKYPMTDKMSQCLLTIPNLIAEAHSRRFEDEKAGLKLLDESMAECNKMVVYLEQVRDIYGGEVDRGVCEELIKTYIYSREKIFRLYKSWKRFQEEHERNAGRIREVK
;
A
#
# COMPACT_ATOMS: atom_id res chain seq x y z
N MET A 1 39.84 -50.43 21.88
CA MET A 1 39.51 -49.16 21.21
C MET A 1 38.53 -49.45 20.07
N LYS A 2 37.24 -49.10 20.22
CA LYS A 2 36.25 -49.22 19.13
C LYS A 2 35.78 -47.81 18.79
N ALA A 3 36.02 -47.41 17.54
CA ALA A 3 35.68 -46.11 17.00
C ALA A 3 34.16 -45.97 16.86
N GLY A 4 33.59 -44.92 17.47
CA GLY A 4 32.20 -44.54 17.31
C GLY A 4 32.02 -43.72 16.04
N GLY A 5 31.33 -44.28 15.05
CA GLY A 5 30.83 -43.53 13.90
C GLY A 5 29.43 -43.00 14.22
N GLN A 6 29.30 -41.70 14.49
CA GLN A 6 28.00 -41.02 14.51
C GLN A 6 27.56 -40.79 13.07
N THR A 7 26.49 -41.45 12.66
CA THR A 7 25.79 -41.19 11.39
C THR A 7 25.00 -39.89 11.55
N MET A 8 25.33 -38.86 10.76
CA MET A 8 24.51 -37.64 10.69
C MET A 8 23.19 -37.93 9.97
N GLU A 9 22.07 -37.87 10.69
CA GLU A 9 20.74 -37.88 10.08
C GLU A 9 20.43 -36.54 9.42
N ILE A 10 20.21 -36.57 8.11
CA ILE A 10 19.71 -35.44 7.34
C ILE A 10 18.23 -35.25 7.70
N ARG A 11 17.91 -34.24 8.51
CA ARG A 11 16.53 -33.83 8.79
C ARG A 11 15.87 -33.34 7.50
N LYS A 12 14.93 -34.12 6.96
CA LYS A 12 14.04 -33.68 5.88
C LYS A 12 13.15 -32.55 6.39
N VAL A 13 13.34 -31.34 5.88
CA VAL A 13 12.45 -30.21 6.15
C VAL A 13 11.14 -30.46 5.41
N SER A 14 10.06 -30.68 6.17
CA SER A 14 8.70 -30.85 5.63
C SER A 14 8.19 -29.48 5.15
N ASN A 15 8.19 -29.24 3.84
CA ASN A 15 7.55 -28.09 3.24
C ASN A 15 6.02 -28.27 3.23
N ASN A 16 5.36 -27.99 4.35
CA ASN A 16 3.90 -27.96 4.43
C ASN A 16 3.35 -26.64 3.87
N PHE A 17 3.40 -26.49 2.54
CA PHE A 17 2.60 -25.48 1.87
C PHE A 17 1.14 -25.92 1.89
N HIS A 18 0.36 -25.39 2.83
CA HIS A 18 -1.09 -25.51 2.80
C HIS A 18 -1.59 -24.74 1.56
N GLY A 19 -1.90 -25.48 0.51
CA GLY A 19 -2.49 -24.94 -0.71
C GLY A 19 -3.82 -24.29 -0.39
N THR A 20 -3.83 -22.98 -0.18
CA THR A 20 -5.08 -22.22 -0.10
C THR A 20 -5.75 -22.30 -1.47
N LYS A 21 -7.01 -22.72 -1.48
CA LYS A 21 -7.81 -22.85 -2.70
C LYS A 21 -7.83 -21.50 -3.43
N PHE A 22 -7.27 -21.45 -4.63
CA PHE A 22 -7.25 -20.23 -5.44
C PHE A 22 -8.66 -19.89 -5.89
N PHE A 23 -9.22 -18.80 -5.36
CA PHE A 23 -10.43 -18.21 -5.88
C PHE A 23 -10.05 -16.98 -6.71
N PRO A 24 -10.41 -16.95 -8.01
CA PRO A 24 -10.13 -15.79 -8.83
C PRO A 24 -10.83 -14.57 -8.22
N LYS A 25 -10.06 -13.51 -7.99
CA LYS A 25 -10.62 -12.25 -7.50
C LYS A 25 -11.57 -11.67 -8.55
N ARG A 26 -12.61 -10.96 -8.10
CA ARG A 26 -13.51 -10.24 -9.01
C ARG A 26 -12.69 -9.28 -9.88
N PRO A 27 -13.00 -9.18 -11.19
CA PRO A 27 -12.34 -8.21 -12.06
C PRO A 27 -12.50 -6.78 -11.52
N VAL A 28 -11.41 -6.01 -11.56
CA VAL A 28 -11.42 -4.58 -11.20
C VAL A 28 -12.06 -3.80 -12.34
N ARG A 29 -13.24 -3.21 -12.09
CA ARG A 29 -13.98 -2.39 -13.07
C ARG A 29 -13.80 -0.90 -12.82
N SER A 30 -13.67 -0.53 -11.55
CA SER A 30 -13.50 0.85 -11.10
C SER A 30 -12.35 0.96 -10.10
N PHE A 31 -11.80 2.16 -9.94
CA PHE A 31 -10.86 2.47 -8.86
C PHE A 31 -11.46 2.15 -7.47
N ARG A 32 -12.79 2.21 -7.36
CA ARG A 32 -13.55 1.83 -6.16
C ARG A 32 -13.40 0.36 -5.79
N ASP A 33 -13.01 -0.51 -6.73
CA ASP A 33 -12.77 -1.93 -6.47
C ASP A 33 -11.35 -2.19 -5.92
N LEU A 34 -10.47 -1.19 -5.94
CA LEU A 34 -9.11 -1.31 -5.42
C LEU A 34 -9.15 -1.28 -3.88
N GLU A 35 -8.64 -2.35 -3.26
CA GLU A 35 -8.47 -2.44 -1.79
C GLU A 35 -7.73 -1.21 -1.23
N VAL A 36 -6.71 -0.74 -1.93
CA VAL A 36 -5.91 0.42 -1.54
C VAL A 36 -6.73 1.72 -1.54
N TYR A 37 -7.65 1.90 -2.48
CA TYR A 37 -8.54 3.05 -2.49
C TYR A 37 -9.52 3.00 -1.32
N GLN A 38 -10.17 1.85 -1.11
CA GLN A 38 -11.16 1.66 -0.05
C GLN A 38 -10.54 1.92 1.33
N LYS A 39 -9.37 1.32 1.61
CA LYS A 39 -8.69 1.47 2.90
C LYS A 39 -8.19 2.89 3.15
N THR A 40 -7.57 3.51 2.15
CA THR A 40 -7.04 4.88 2.31
C THR A 40 -8.18 5.89 2.45
N SER A 41 -9.27 5.75 1.69
CA SER A 41 -10.46 6.60 1.84
C SER A 41 -11.12 6.47 3.22
N GLN A 42 -11.25 5.24 3.75
CA GLN A 42 -11.77 5.01 5.10
C GLN A 42 -10.82 5.57 6.17
N ALA A 43 -9.51 5.34 6.05
CA ALA A 43 -8.51 5.88 6.98
C ALA A 43 -8.55 7.40 7.02
N SER A 44 -8.63 8.05 5.86
CA SER A 44 -8.76 9.51 5.75
C SER A 44 -10.01 10.03 6.46
N SER A 45 -11.15 9.37 6.30
CA SER A 45 -12.39 9.71 7.01
C SER A 45 -12.25 9.52 8.53
N ASP A 46 -11.54 8.48 8.95
CA ASP A 46 -11.29 8.19 10.36
C ASP A 46 -10.37 9.22 11.01
N VAL A 47 -9.30 9.65 10.32
CA VAL A 47 -8.42 10.74 10.79
C VAL A 47 -9.25 12.03 10.94
N MET A 48 -10.01 12.41 9.91
CA MET A 48 -10.82 13.63 9.92
C MET A 48 -11.87 13.66 11.03
N ARG A 49 -12.42 12.50 11.42
CA ARG A 49 -13.44 12.40 12.45
C ARG A 49 -12.87 12.25 13.86
N LYS A 50 -11.83 11.43 14.03
CA LYS A 50 -11.34 10.98 15.34
C LYS A 50 -10.13 11.77 15.82
N ILE A 51 -9.32 12.31 14.91
CA ILE A 51 -8.05 12.97 15.22
C ILE A 51 -8.15 14.47 14.99
N THR A 52 -8.50 14.91 13.78
CA THR A 52 -8.46 16.33 13.38
C THR A 52 -9.15 17.26 14.39
N PRO A 53 -10.39 16.99 14.88
CA PRO A 53 -11.07 17.90 15.81
C PRO A 53 -10.34 18.12 17.14
N LYS A 54 -9.48 17.18 17.55
CA LYS A 54 -8.75 17.24 18.81
C LYS A 54 -7.47 18.07 18.71
N ILE A 55 -6.92 18.19 17.50
CA ILE A 55 -5.64 18.84 17.24
C ILE A 55 -5.78 20.15 16.46
N THR A 56 -6.95 20.45 15.88
CA THR A 56 -7.21 21.71 15.19
C THR A 56 -6.92 22.90 16.10
N GLY A 57 -6.14 23.86 15.58
CA GLY A 57 -5.69 25.04 16.34
C GLY A 57 -4.54 24.78 17.31
N LYS A 58 -4.13 23.53 17.51
CA LYS A 58 -3.01 23.15 18.39
C LYS A 58 -1.83 22.60 17.60
N TYR A 59 -2.08 21.78 16.59
CA TYR A 59 -1.05 21.16 15.77
C TYR A 59 -0.72 22.02 14.55
N PRO A 60 0.53 22.52 14.41
CA PRO A 60 0.89 23.48 13.36
C PRO A 60 0.73 22.96 11.93
N MET A 61 0.69 21.63 11.74
CA MET A 61 0.63 20.99 10.43
C MET A 61 -0.75 20.37 10.14
N THR A 62 -1.80 20.76 10.88
CA THR A 62 -3.17 20.21 10.71
C THR A 62 -3.65 20.31 9.27
N ASP A 63 -3.45 21.45 8.61
CA ASP A 63 -3.89 21.66 7.23
C ASP A 63 -3.09 20.79 6.25
N LYS A 64 -1.77 20.69 6.44
CA LYS A 64 -0.91 19.84 5.61
C LYS A 64 -1.23 18.36 5.78
N MET A 65 -1.52 17.91 7.01
CA MET A 65 -1.97 16.55 7.28
C MET A 65 -3.32 16.28 6.61
N SER A 66 -4.25 17.24 6.68
CA SER A 66 -5.58 17.13 6.04
C SER A 66 -5.48 17.10 4.51
N GLN A 67 -4.56 17.85 3.91
CA GLN A 67 -4.27 17.76 2.49
C GLN A 67 -3.63 16.41 2.13
N CYS A 68 -2.67 15.95 2.92
CA CYS A 68 -1.97 14.68 2.73
C CYS A 68 -2.94 13.49 2.71
N LEU A 69 -3.82 13.38 3.72
CA LEU A 69 -4.79 12.27 3.79
C LEU A 69 -5.80 12.28 2.63
N LEU A 70 -6.20 13.45 2.12
CA LEU A 70 -7.15 13.54 1.00
C LEU A 70 -6.46 13.28 -0.35
N THR A 71 -5.18 13.61 -0.47
CA THR A 71 -4.38 13.39 -1.68
C THR A 71 -4.22 11.92 -2.01
N ILE A 72 -4.00 11.05 -1.01
CA ILE A 72 -3.76 9.60 -1.23
C ILE A 72 -4.87 8.92 -2.06
N PRO A 73 -6.16 8.93 -1.66
CA PRO A 73 -7.21 8.30 -2.45
C PRO A 73 -7.43 8.98 -3.82
N ASN A 74 -7.17 10.29 -3.94
CA ASN A 74 -7.24 11.01 -5.21
C ASN A 74 -6.17 10.53 -6.20
N LEU A 75 -4.91 10.43 -5.75
CA LEU A 75 -3.81 9.91 -6.57
C LEU A 75 -4.08 8.48 -7.04
N ILE A 76 -4.64 7.62 -6.18
CA ILE A 76 -5.00 6.24 -6.56
C ILE A 76 -6.10 6.23 -7.64
N ALA A 77 -7.12 7.07 -7.50
CA ALA A 77 -8.19 7.17 -8.48
C ALA A 77 -7.67 7.71 -9.83
N GLU A 78 -6.80 8.73 -9.80
CA GLU A 78 -6.18 9.29 -10.99
C GLU A 78 -5.23 8.29 -11.66
N ALA A 79 -4.39 7.59 -10.88
CA ALA A 79 -3.51 6.55 -11.38
C ALA A 79 -4.30 5.47 -12.13
N HIS A 80 -5.45 5.07 -11.58
CA HIS A 80 -6.35 4.15 -12.24
C HIS A 80 -6.87 4.71 -13.57
N SER A 81 -7.25 5.99 -13.66
CA SER A 81 -7.68 6.60 -14.92
C SER A 81 -6.56 6.64 -15.98
N ARG A 82 -5.30 6.83 -15.58
CA ARG A 82 -4.15 6.92 -16.49
C ARG A 82 -3.58 5.57 -16.93
N ARG A 83 -3.92 4.47 -16.26
CA ARG A 83 -3.29 3.14 -16.39
C ARG A 83 -3.26 2.51 -17.79
N PHE A 84 -3.97 3.06 -18.78
CA PHE A 84 -3.97 2.58 -20.17
C PHE A 84 -3.63 3.69 -21.19
N GLU A 85 -3.76 4.96 -20.81
CA GLU A 85 -3.49 6.11 -21.69
C GLU A 85 -2.02 6.54 -21.56
N ASP A 86 -1.57 6.73 -20.32
CA ASP A 86 -0.20 7.07 -19.96
C ASP A 86 0.21 6.23 -18.75
N GLU A 87 0.70 5.03 -19.05
CA GLU A 87 1.09 4.04 -18.05
C GLU A 87 2.20 4.57 -17.13
N LYS A 88 3.13 5.36 -17.67
CA LYS A 88 4.23 5.96 -16.89
C LYS A 88 3.70 7.01 -15.91
N ALA A 89 2.78 7.88 -16.33
CA ALA A 89 2.11 8.81 -15.44
C ALA A 89 1.30 8.07 -14.36
N GLY A 90 0.58 7.01 -14.73
CA GLY A 90 -0.15 6.16 -13.77
C GLY A 90 0.76 5.55 -12.71
N LEU A 91 1.92 5.02 -13.09
CA LEU A 91 2.92 4.48 -12.15
C LEU A 91 3.52 5.56 -11.25
N LYS A 92 3.76 6.77 -11.79
CA LYS A 92 4.25 7.91 -11.00
C LYS A 92 3.25 8.33 -9.92
N LEU A 93 1.96 8.39 -10.25
CA LEU A 93 0.90 8.70 -9.28
C LEU A 93 0.82 7.64 -8.16
N LEU A 94 1.03 6.36 -8.47
CA LEU A 94 1.15 5.33 -7.44
C LEU A 94 2.38 5.54 -6.54
N ASP A 95 3.53 5.95 -7.11
CA ASP A 95 4.73 6.28 -6.34
C ASP A 95 4.51 7.47 -5.39
N GLU A 96 3.92 8.54 -5.90
CA GLU A 96 3.52 9.71 -5.10
C GLU A 96 2.55 9.30 -3.97
N SER A 97 1.58 8.42 -4.24
CA SER A 97 0.65 7.96 -3.21
C SER A 97 1.34 7.16 -2.09
N MET A 98 2.43 6.43 -2.38
CA MET A 98 3.25 5.78 -1.37
C MET A 98 4.04 6.78 -0.53
N ALA A 99 4.55 7.85 -1.15
CA ALA A 99 5.23 8.93 -0.44
C ALA A 99 4.27 9.64 0.52
N GLU A 100 3.04 9.92 0.10
CA GLU A 100 2.01 10.50 0.96
C GLU A 100 1.59 9.55 2.09
N CYS A 101 1.51 8.23 1.86
CA CYS A 101 1.29 7.26 2.96
C CYS A 101 2.39 7.36 4.03
N ASN A 102 3.66 7.48 3.62
CA ASN A 102 4.76 7.64 4.57
C ASN A 102 4.67 8.97 5.34
N LYS A 103 4.30 10.07 4.67
CA LYS A 103 4.06 11.36 5.34
C LYS A 103 2.94 11.26 6.37
N MET A 104 1.84 10.55 6.07
CA MET A 104 0.77 10.31 7.03
C MET A 104 1.23 9.53 8.26
N VAL A 105 2.11 8.54 8.10
CA VAL A 105 2.72 7.84 9.25
C VAL A 105 3.45 8.83 10.15
N VAL A 106 4.30 9.68 9.59
CA VAL A 106 5.03 10.71 10.35
C VAL A 106 4.09 11.66 11.07
N TYR A 107 3.04 12.15 10.39
CA TYR A 107 2.06 13.04 11.03
C TYR A 107 1.34 12.36 12.19
N LEU A 108 0.92 11.09 12.03
CA LEU A 108 0.22 10.36 13.07
C LEU A 108 1.12 10.02 14.26
N GLU A 109 2.40 9.72 14.03
CA GLU A 109 3.39 9.52 15.09
C GLU A 109 3.60 10.80 15.90
N GLN A 110 3.78 11.94 15.22
CA GLN A 110 3.89 13.24 15.87
C GLN A 110 2.63 13.56 16.69
N VAL A 111 1.45 13.32 16.12
CA VAL A 111 0.18 13.56 16.83
C VAL A 111 0.05 12.65 18.06
N ARG A 112 0.36 11.36 17.93
CA ARG A 112 0.34 10.39 19.03
C ARG A 112 1.27 10.81 20.17
N ASP A 113 2.47 11.26 19.83
CA ASP A 113 3.53 11.53 20.81
C ASP A 113 3.32 12.88 21.51
N ILE A 114 2.89 13.91 20.77
CA ILE A 114 2.68 15.26 21.30
C ILE A 114 1.31 15.39 22.00
N TYR A 115 0.25 14.83 21.40
CA TYR A 115 -1.13 15.00 21.85
C TYR A 115 -1.73 13.72 22.44
N GLY A 116 -0.90 12.79 22.93
CA GLY A 116 -1.35 11.49 23.45
C GLY A 116 -2.27 11.55 24.67
N GLY A 117 -2.43 12.71 25.32
CA GLY A 117 -3.45 12.94 26.36
C GLY A 117 -4.82 13.35 25.81
N GLU A 118 -4.88 13.78 24.55
CA GLU A 118 -6.09 14.28 23.88
C GLU A 118 -6.58 13.27 22.84
N VAL A 119 -5.63 12.70 22.10
CA VAL A 119 -5.85 11.69 21.05
C VAL A 119 -5.56 10.30 21.60
N ASP A 120 -6.45 9.36 21.32
CA ASP A 120 -6.29 7.96 21.69
C ASP A 120 -5.09 7.36 20.92
N ARG A 121 -4.08 6.89 21.68
CA ARG A 121 -2.86 6.31 21.11
C ARG A 121 -3.15 5.06 20.27
N GLY A 122 -4.09 4.21 20.68
CA GLY A 122 -4.49 3.02 19.95
C GLY A 122 -5.13 3.38 18.60
N VAL A 123 -5.92 4.46 18.55
CA VAL A 123 -6.45 4.97 17.28
C VAL A 123 -5.32 5.41 16.34
N CYS A 124 -4.32 6.13 16.84
CA CYS A 124 -3.15 6.50 16.05
C CYS A 124 -2.37 5.28 15.54
N GLU A 125 -2.11 4.30 16.40
CA GLU A 125 -1.37 3.08 16.04
C GLU A 125 -2.08 2.26 14.96
N GLU A 126 -3.40 2.10 15.04
CA GLU A 126 -4.18 1.39 14.02
C GLU A 126 -4.19 2.14 12.68
N LEU A 127 -4.25 3.47 12.70
CA LEU A 127 -4.15 4.28 11.48
C LEU A 127 -2.75 4.24 10.87
N ILE A 128 -1.69 4.28 11.70
CA ILE A 128 -0.30 4.09 11.25
C ILE A 128 -0.13 2.74 10.56
N LYS A 129 -0.59 1.65 11.20
CA LYS A 129 -0.58 0.30 10.59
C LYS A 129 -1.35 0.27 9.27
N THR A 130 -2.48 0.98 9.20
CA THR A 130 -3.30 1.07 7.98
C THR A 130 -2.57 1.77 6.84
N TYR A 131 -1.86 2.87 7.09
CA TYR A 131 -1.08 3.56 6.05
C TYR A 131 0.17 2.77 5.63
N ILE A 132 0.87 2.10 6.56
CA ILE A 132 1.97 1.18 6.23
C ILE A 132 1.48 0.04 5.34
N TYR A 133 0.39 -0.61 5.74
CA TYR A 133 -0.23 -1.68 4.96
C TYR A 133 -0.67 -1.19 3.57
N SER A 134 -1.30 0.00 3.51
CA SER A 134 -1.76 0.58 2.24
C SER A 134 -0.58 0.86 1.32
N ARG A 135 0.52 1.42 1.83
CA ARG A 135 1.76 1.63 1.07
C ARG A 135 2.29 0.32 0.46
N GLU A 136 2.35 -0.77 1.24
CA GLU A 136 2.78 -2.07 0.71
C GLU A 136 1.86 -2.59 -0.40
N LYS A 137 0.54 -2.40 -0.25
CA LYS A 137 -0.43 -2.84 -1.24
C LYS A 137 -0.39 -1.99 -2.50
N ILE A 138 -0.14 -0.69 -2.38
CA ILE A 138 0.12 0.20 -3.50
C ILE A 138 1.39 -0.25 -4.23
N PHE A 139 2.46 -0.60 -3.52
CA PHE A 139 3.68 -1.12 -4.16
C PHE A 139 3.44 -2.42 -4.94
N ARG A 140 2.59 -3.31 -4.41
CA ARG A 140 2.19 -4.54 -5.15
C ARG A 140 1.36 -4.22 -6.39
N LEU A 141 0.47 -3.24 -6.31
CA LEU A 141 -0.29 -2.74 -7.45
C LEU A 141 0.64 -2.13 -8.52
N TYR A 142 1.56 -1.26 -8.10
CA TYR A 142 2.60 -0.69 -8.94
C TYR A 142 3.37 -1.77 -9.71
N LYS A 143 3.88 -2.79 -9.01
CA LYS A 143 4.60 -3.90 -9.65
C LYS A 143 3.72 -4.67 -10.63
N SER A 144 2.45 -4.87 -10.30
CA SER A 144 1.50 -5.56 -11.19
C SER A 144 1.26 -4.78 -12.47
N TRP A 145 1.10 -3.46 -12.39
CA TRP A 145 0.88 -2.60 -13.57
C TRP A 145 2.14 -2.46 -14.39
N LYS A 146 3.30 -2.27 -13.75
CA LYS A 146 4.60 -2.24 -14.42
C LYS A 146 4.86 -3.52 -15.21
N ARG A 147 4.56 -4.69 -14.63
CA ARG A 147 4.71 -5.97 -15.34
C ARG A 147 3.80 -6.06 -16.57
N PHE A 148 2.56 -5.58 -16.45
CA PHE A 148 1.61 -5.56 -17.56
C PHE A 148 2.10 -4.65 -18.71
N GLN A 149 2.64 -3.47 -18.38
CA GLN A 149 3.30 -2.57 -19.34
C GLN A 149 4.46 -3.25 -20.05
N GLU A 150 5.39 -3.87 -19.31
CA GLU A 150 6.54 -4.56 -19.90
C GLU A 150 6.11 -5.73 -20.80
N GLU A 151 5.05 -6.46 -20.44
CA GLU A 151 4.47 -7.51 -21.28
C GLU A 151 3.86 -6.95 -22.57
N HIS A 152 3.13 -5.82 -22.48
CA HIS A 152 2.54 -5.15 -23.62
C HIS A 152 3.60 -4.62 -24.60
N GLU A 153 4.65 -3.96 -24.10
CA GLU A 153 5.77 -3.46 -24.89
C GLU A 153 6.52 -4.59 -25.61
N ARG A 154 6.81 -5.70 -24.91
CA ARG A 154 7.44 -6.89 -25.51
C ARG A 154 6.60 -7.48 -26.64
N ASN A 155 5.28 -7.61 -26.42
CA ASN A 155 4.38 -8.16 -27.43
C ASN A 155 4.26 -7.24 -28.65
N ALA A 156 4.22 -5.93 -28.45
CA ALA A 156 4.22 -4.94 -29.53
C ALA A 156 5.52 -5.00 -30.37
N GLY A 157 6.67 -5.22 -29.72
CA GLY A 157 7.95 -5.43 -30.41
C GLY A 157 7.95 -6.67 -31.31
N ARG A 158 7.47 -7.81 -30.79
CA ARG A 158 7.39 -9.07 -31.56
C ARG A 158 6.50 -8.96 -32.81
N ILE A 159 5.41 -8.20 -32.74
CA ILE A 159 4.52 -7.99 -33.90
C ILE A 159 5.22 -7.19 -35.01
N ARG A 160 6.15 -6.30 -34.66
CA ARG A 160 6.90 -5.48 -35.62
C ARG A 160 8.02 -6.26 -36.32
N GLU A 161 8.59 -7.28 -35.68
CA GLU A 161 9.65 -8.13 -36.27
C GLU A 161 9.11 -9.17 -37.27
N VAL A 162 7.80 -9.43 -37.28
CA VAL A 162 7.15 -10.42 -38.17
C VAL A 162 6.59 -9.80 -39.45
N LYS A 163 6.65 -8.46 -39.60
CA LYS A 163 6.24 -7.72 -40.82
C LYS A 163 7.46 -7.26 -41.60
#